data_AF-A0A4P9VW06-F1
#
_entry.id   AF-A0A4P9VW06-F1
#
_cell.length_a   1.000
_cell.length_b   1.000
_cell.length_c   1.000
_cell.angle_alpha   90.00
_cell.angle_beta   90.00
_cell.angle_gamma   90.00
#
_symmetry.space_group_name_H-M   'P 1'
#
loop_
_entity.id
_entity.type
_entity.pdbx_description
1 polymer ?
#
loop_
_entity_poly.entity_id
_entity_poly.type
_entity_poly.pdbx_seq_one_letter_code
_entity_poly.pdbx_strand_id
1 'polypeptide(L)'
;MSKSSFYQHFPWHILDSEGEHLVMSRGPIEKIMILLLWFDLLIRTEGDSNPEQGILYLPAGNPKAFLYNNYLDHYNQVNTVPATQFYHMWDTHYWRVEIKRLSNFSMCNMCREIKSCITDKHL
;
A
#
# COMPACT_ATOMS: atom_id res chain seq x y z
N MET A 1 -3.06 8.37 15.20
CA MET A 1 -2.64 7.77 13.92
C MET A 1 -3.89 7.44 13.14
N SER A 2 -4.12 8.08 11.99
CA SER A 2 -5.34 7.89 11.21
C SER A 2 -5.33 6.51 10.56
N LYS A 3 -6.36 5.71 10.78
CA LYS A 3 -6.64 4.50 9.99
C LYS A 3 -6.70 4.93 8.52
N SER A 4 -6.01 4.19 7.65
CA SER A 4 -6.00 4.44 6.20
C SER A 4 -7.44 4.52 5.67
N SER A 5 -7.71 5.43 4.74
CA SER A 5 -9.06 5.66 4.15
C SER A 5 -9.61 4.43 3.41
N PHE A 6 -8.74 3.45 3.13
CA PHE A 6 -9.09 2.15 2.56
C PHE A 6 -10.21 1.43 3.32
N TYR A 7 -10.25 1.58 4.66
CA TYR A 7 -11.26 0.92 5.49
C TYR A 7 -12.66 1.55 5.41
N GLN A 8 -12.79 2.80 4.93
CA GLN A 8 -14.08 3.48 4.86
C GLN A 8 -14.87 3.19 3.58
N HIS A 9 -14.21 2.70 2.52
CA HIS A 9 -14.85 2.44 1.22
C HIS A 9 -15.35 1.00 1.03
N PHE A 10 -15.11 0.12 2.01
CA PHE A 10 -15.56 -1.28 1.93
C PHE A 10 -16.51 -1.59 3.09
N PRO A 11 -17.83 -1.42 2.90
CA PRO A 11 -18.80 -2.02 3.79
C PRO A 11 -18.68 -3.54 3.67
N TRP A 12 -18.21 -4.19 4.72
CA TRP A 12 -18.42 -5.62 4.95
C TRP A 12 -19.92 -5.87 5.14
N HIS A 13 -20.66 -5.96 4.03
CA HIS A 13 -21.97 -6.58 4.00
C HIS A 13 -21.96 -7.70 2.97
N ILE A 14 -21.22 -8.75 3.28
CA ILE A 14 -21.53 -10.08 2.76
C ILE A 14 -21.97 -10.90 3.96
N LEU A 15 -23.29 -10.86 4.15
CA LEU A 15 -24.12 -11.93 4.71
C LEU A 15 -23.53 -12.71 5.88
N ASP A 16 -24.04 -12.38 7.07
CA ASP A 16 -24.35 -13.37 8.09
C ASP A 16 -25.13 -14.52 7.44
N SER A 17 -24.44 -15.60 7.14
CA SER A 17 -25.06 -16.90 6.89
C SER A 17 -24.20 -17.92 7.57
N GLU A 18 -24.69 -18.39 8.72
CA GLU A 18 -24.16 -19.50 9.49
C GLU A 18 -23.94 -20.70 8.56
N GLY A 19 -22.69 -20.95 8.25
CA GLY A 19 -22.25 -22.08 7.46
C GLY A 19 -20.74 -22.06 7.47
N GLU A 20 -20.13 -23.12 8.00
CA GLU A 20 -18.69 -23.32 7.95
C GLU A 20 -18.23 -23.20 6.49
N HIS A 21 -17.74 -22.01 6.14
CA HIS A 21 -17.22 -21.74 4.81
C HIS A 21 -15.90 -22.51 4.73
N LEU A 22 -15.95 -23.74 4.21
CA LEU A 22 -14.77 -24.51 3.84
C LEU A 22 -13.92 -23.64 2.92
N VAL A 23 -12.88 -23.03 3.46
CA VAL A 23 -12.01 -22.13 2.69
C VAL A 23 -11.18 -23.01 1.77
N MET A 24 -11.65 -23.18 0.53
CA MET A 24 -10.94 -24.00 -0.45
C MET A 24 -9.60 -23.35 -0.80
N SER A 25 -8.52 -24.12 -0.63
CA SER A 25 -7.19 -23.72 -1.10
C SER A 25 -7.15 -23.79 -2.63
N ARG A 26 -6.81 -22.67 -3.25
CA ARG A 26 -6.64 -22.48 -4.69
C ARG A 26 -5.27 -22.97 -5.17
N GLY A 27 -5.18 -23.21 -6.48
CA GLY A 27 -3.93 -23.57 -7.15
C GLY A 27 -2.93 -22.41 -7.24
N PRO A 28 -1.65 -22.68 -7.53
CA PRO A 28 -0.61 -21.63 -7.61
C PRO A 28 -0.92 -20.52 -8.62
N ILE A 29 -1.44 -20.87 -9.79
CA ILE A 29 -1.79 -19.91 -10.86
C ILE A 29 -2.90 -18.97 -10.39
N GLU A 30 -3.93 -19.51 -9.76
CA GLU A 30 -5.07 -18.74 -9.28
C GLU A 30 -4.67 -17.76 -8.17
N LYS A 31 -3.77 -18.18 -7.27
CA LYS A 31 -3.21 -17.30 -6.21
C LYS A 31 -2.43 -16.13 -6.81
N ILE A 32 -1.69 -16.35 -7.90
CA ILE A 32 -0.99 -15.27 -8.62
C ILE A 32 -2.00 -14.31 -9.26
N MET A 33 -3.05 -14.82 -9.90
CA MET A 33 -4.11 -13.97 -10.49
C MET A 33 -4.81 -13.12 -9.41
N ILE A 34 -5.12 -13.70 -8.26
CA ILE A 34 -5.69 -12.98 -7.11
C ILE A 34 -4.76 -11.86 -6.65
N LEU A 35 -3.45 -12.13 -6.57
CA LEU A 35 -2.47 -11.11 -6.22
C LEU A 35 -2.45 -9.94 -7.23
N LEU A 36 -2.45 -10.24 -8.53
CA LEU A 36 -2.45 -9.21 -9.57
C LEU A 36 -3.71 -8.34 -9.50
N LEU A 37 -4.88 -8.96 -9.33
CA LEU A 37 -6.15 -8.24 -9.15
C LEU A 37 -6.11 -7.33 -7.91
N TRP A 38 -5.52 -7.82 -6.82
CA TRP A 38 -5.36 -7.04 -5.61
C TRP A 38 -4.43 -5.84 -5.80
N PHE A 39 -3.31 -6.01 -6.51
CA PHE A 39 -2.42 -4.90 -6.86
C PHE A 39 -3.11 -3.85 -7.73
N ASP A 40 -3.82 -4.27 -8.77
CA ASP A 40 -4.55 -3.35 -9.65
C ASP A 40 -5.60 -2.54 -8.88
N LEU A 41 -6.31 -3.19 -7.96
CA LEU A 41 -7.30 -2.51 -7.12
C LEU A 41 -6.63 -1.51 -6.17
N LEU A 42 -5.54 -1.90 -5.51
CA LEU A 42 -4.76 -1.02 -4.64
C LEU A 42 -4.30 0.24 -5.40
N ILE A 43 -3.72 0.05 -6.59
CA ILE A 43 -3.19 1.15 -7.39
C ILE A 43 -4.31 2.08 -7.88
N ARG A 44 -5.47 1.55 -8.27
CA ARG A 44 -6.60 2.37 -8.69
C ARG A 44 -7.22 3.18 -7.55
N THR A 45 -7.19 2.66 -6.33
CA THR A 45 -7.85 3.26 -5.16
C THR A 45 -6.95 4.23 -4.42
N GLU A 46 -5.68 3.87 -4.24
CA GLU A 46 -4.72 4.62 -3.42
C GLU A 46 -3.67 5.34 -4.28
N GLY A 47 -3.56 5.01 -5.57
CA GLY A 47 -2.62 5.65 -6.49
C GLY A 47 -2.94 7.11 -6.76
N ASP A 48 -1.91 7.94 -6.84
CA ASP A 48 -2.03 9.33 -7.26
C ASP A 48 -2.63 9.40 -8.67
N SER A 49 -3.64 10.27 -8.83
CA SER A 49 -4.37 10.47 -10.08
C SER A 49 -3.59 11.33 -11.10
N ASN A 50 -2.52 12.00 -10.68
CA ASN A 50 -1.62 12.77 -11.55
C ASN A 50 -0.18 12.26 -11.45
N PRO A 51 0.16 11.17 -12.16
CA PRO A 51 1.51 10.62 -12.14
C PRO A 51 2.49 11.59 -12.83
N GLU A 52 3.39 12.22 -12.07
CA GLU A 52 4.52 12.93 -12.67
C GLU A 52 5.37 11.93 -13.46
N GLN A 53 5.64 12.24 -14.73
CA GLN A 53 6.57 11.48 -15.58
C GLN A 53 6.20 9.99 -15.76
N GLY A 54 4.92 9.63 -15.57
CA GLY A 54 4.45 8.25 -15.71
C GLY A 54 4.82 7.32 -14.54
N ILE A 55 5.25 7.89 -13.41
CA ILE A 55 5.42 7.20 -12.13
C ILE A 55 4.16 7.38 -11.30
N LEU A 56 3.57 6.28 -10.86
CA LEU A 56 2.40 6.31 -9.99
C LEU A 56 2.87 6.26 -8.54
N TYR A 57 2.45 7.24 -7.75
CA TYR A 57 2.83 7.32 -6.34
C TYR A 57 1.73 6.75 -5.45
N LEU A 58 2.09 5.82 -4.57
CA LEU A 58 1.24 5.39 -3.46
C LEU A 58 1.47 6.28 -2.21
N PRO A 59 0.48 6.36 -1.30
CA PRO A 59 0.56 7.22 -0.13
C PRO A 59 1.75 6.86 0.75
N ALA A 60 2.39 7.89 1.29
CA ALA A 60 3.59 7.75 2.07
C ALA A 60 3.31 7.02 3.40
N GLY A 61 4.19 6.09 3.79
CA GLY A 61 4.06 5.32 5.04
C GLY A 61 3.58 3.88 4.86
N ASN A 62 3.38 3.42 3.63
CA ASN A 62 2.99 2.04 3.31
C ASN A 62 4.18 1.24 2.74
N PRO A 63 5.23 0.88 3.51
CA PRO A 63 6.32 0.08 2.96
C PRO A 63 5.79 -1.24 2.37
N LYS A 64 6.50 -1.85 1.40
CA LYS A 64 6.05 -3.11 0.78
C LYS A 64 5.71 -4.21 1.79
N ALA A 65 6.42 -4.27 2.92
CA ALA A 65 6.11 -5.20 4.01
C ALA A 65 4.73 -4.95 4.64
N PHE A 66 4.33 -3.68 4.81
CA PHE A 66 2.99 -3.32 5.27
C PHE A 66 1.93 -3.68 4.22
N LEU A 67 2.20 -3.43 2.94
CA LEU A 67 1.31 -3.86 1.86
C LEU A 67 1.13 -5.37 1.81
N TYR A 68 2.20 -6.14 2.04
CA TYR A 68 2.13 -7.59 2.11
C TYR A 68 1.25 -8.05 3.28
N ASN A 69 1.41 -7.47 4.47
CA ASN A 69 0.56 -7.79 5.62
C ASN A 69 -0.92 -7.47 5.34
N ASN A 70 -1.22 -6.32 4.72
CA ASN A 70 -2.58 -5.97 4.33
C ASN A 70 -3.17 -6.97 3.32
N TYR A 71 -2.35 -7.44 2.37
CA TYR A 71 -2.74 -8.49 1.43
C TYR A 71 -3.05 -9.81 2.15
N LEU A 72 -2.21 -10.21 3.10
CA LEU A 72 -2.45 -11.39 3.92
C LEU A 72 -3.76 -11.28 4.71
N ASP A 73 -3.96 -10.16 5.40
CA ASP A 73 -5.16 -9.92 6.21
C ASP A 73 -6.43 -9.89 5.34
N HIS A 74 -6.37 -9.26 4.16
CA HIS A 74 -7.50 -9.16 3.24
C HIS A 74 -8.03 -10.54 2.79
N TYR A 75 -7.14 -11.52 2.62
CA TYR A 75 -7.52 -12.89 2.22
C TYR A 75 -7.54 -13.87 3.41
N ASN A 76 -7.58 -13.38 4.65
CA ASN A 76 -7.53 -14.20 5.87
C ASN A 76 -6.36 -15.19 5.88
N GLN A 77 -5.23 -14.80 5.27
CA GLN A 77 -4.03 -15.60 5.04
C GLN A 77 -4.23 -16.83 4.14
N VAL A 78 -5.45 -17.11 3.67
CA VAL A 78 -5.76 -18.20 2.76
C VAL A 78 -5.67 -17.71 1.32
N ASN A 79 -5.31 -18.59 0.37
CA ASN A 79 -5.20 -18.22 -1.05
C ASN A 79 -4.19 -17.10 -1.33
N THR A 80 -3.20 -16.95 -0.45
CA THR A 80 -2.13 -15.98 -0.54
C THR A 80 -0.85 -16.58 -1.14
N VAL A 81 0.04 -15.71 -1.63
CA VAL A 81 1.40 -16.10 -2.04
C VAL A 81 2.44 -15.79 -0.96
N PRO A 82 3.60 -16.48 -0.97
CA PRO A 82 4.73 -16.14 -0.10
C PRO A 82 5.28 -14.74 -0.36
N ALA A 83 5.84 -14.12 0.67
CA ALA A 83 6.42 -12.76 0.60
C ALA A 83 7.44 -12.59 -0.53
N THR A 84 8.29 -13.60 -0.76
CA THR A 84 9.29 -13.59 -1.84
C THR A 84 8.64 -13.44 -3.22
N GLN A 85 7.57 -14.19 -3.46
CA GLN A 85 6.80 -14.11 -4.70
C GLN A 85 6.05 -12.79 -4.80
N PHE A 86 5.45 -12.31 -3.71
CA PHE A 86 4.80 -11.00 -3.66
C PHE A 86 5.75 -9.87 -4.08
N TYR A 87 6.95 -9.80 -3.48
CA TYR A 87 7.93 -8.77 -3.80
C TYR A 87 8.45 -8.89 -5.23
N HIS A 88 8.73 -10.11 -5.70
CA HIS A 88 9.13 -10.35 -7.08
C HIS A 88 8.07 -9.88 -8.08
N MET A 89 6.80 -10.20 -7.83
CA MET A 89 5.69 -9.78 -8.68
C MET A 89 5.52 -8.26 -8.69
N TRP A 90 5.64 -7.61 -7.52
CA TRP A 90 5.65 -6.15 -7.42
C TRP A 90 6.74 -5.53 -8.29
N ASP A 91 7.99 -6.00 -8.12
CA ASP A 91 9.15 -5.43 -8.81
C ASP A 91 9.17 -5.73 -10.31
N THR A 92 8.53 -6.80 -10.75
CA THR A 92 8.46 -7.16 -12.18
C THR A 92 7.34 -6.42 -12.90
N HIS A 93 6.12 -6.40 -12.33
CA HIS A 93 4.94 -5.91 -13.01
C HIS A 93 4.59 -4.46 -12.67
N TYR A 94 5.00 -3.98 -11.49
CA TYR A 94 4.63 -2.67 -10.95
C TYR A 94 5.86 -1.81 -10.62
N TRP A 95 6.93 -1.97 -11.39
CA TRP A 95 8.19 -1.25 -11.21
C TRP A 95 8.08 0.28 -11.32
N ARG A 96 7.02 0.79 -11.99
CA ARG A 96 6.70 2.22 -12.10
C ARG A 96 5.84 2.75 -10.95
N VAL A 97 5.48 1.89 -9.99
CA VAL A 97 4.72 2.27 -8.80
C VAL A 97 5.70 2.54 -7.68
N GLU A 98 5.82 3.81 -7.32
CA GLU A 98 6.67 4.25 -6.22
C GLU A 98 5.86 4.50 -4.96
N ILE A 99 6.34 3.99 -3.84
CA ILE A 99 5.77 4.30 -2.54
C ILE A 99 6.57 5.48 -2.01
N LYS A 100 5.94 6.67 -1.93
CA LYS A 100 6.63 7.86 -1.41
C LYS A 100 7.19 7.52 -0.04
N ARG A 101 8.51 7.67 0.14
CA ARG A 101 9.09 7.60 1.47
C ARG A 101 8.54 8.80 2.24
N LEU A 102 7.93 8.57 3.40
CA LEU A 102 7.80 9.65 4.36
C LEU A 102 9.23 10.11 4.61
N SER A 103 9.61 11.31 4.13
CA SER A 103 10.78 11.94 4.71
C SER A 103 10.35 12.20 6.15
N ASN A 104 10.93 11.44 7.09
CA ASN A 104 10.60 11.56 8.51
C ASN A 104 10.88 12.99 9.06
N PHE A 105 11.44 13.88 8.24
CA PHE A 105 11.63 15.29 8.51
C PHE A 105 11.56 16.10 7.19
N SER A 106 10.37 16.37 6.67
CA SER A 106 10.22 17.67 5.99
C SER A 106 10.04 18.70 7.10
N MET A 107 11.08 19.48 7.37
CA MET A 107 10.93 20.69 8.17
C MET A 107 9.78 21.49 7.55
N CYS A 108 8.75 21.77 8.34
CA CYS A 108 7.68 22.66 7.93
C CYS A 108 8.28 23.98 7.41
N ASN A 109 7.64 24.69 6.48
CA ASN A 109 8.19 25.95 5.95
C ASN A 109 8.56 26.94 7.06
N MET A 110 7.73 27.02 8.11
CA MET A 110 7.99 27.81 9.31
C MET A 110 9.25 27.33 10.06
N CYS A 111 9.42 26.02 10.19
CA CYS A 111 10.61 25.40 10.79
C CYS A 111 11.87 25.76 9.97
N ARG A 112 11.74 25.77 8.63
CA ARG A 112 12.80 26.12 7.68
C ARG A 112 13.22 27.57 7.81
N GLU A 113 12.25 28.48 7.91
CA GLU A 113 12.47 29.92 8.12
C GLU A 113 13.11 30.21 9.48
N ILE A 114 12.65 29.55 10.55
CA ILE A 114 13.26 29.71 11.88
C ILE A 114 14.73 29.26 11.86
N LYS A 115 15.03 28.12 11.22
CA LYS A 115 16.41 27.64 11.11
C LYS A 115 17.29 28.59 10.29
N SER A 116 16.81 29.15 9.18
CA SER A 116 17.59 30.14 8.43
C SER A 116 17.88 31.38 9.28
N CYS A 117 16.88 31.90 10.00
CA CYS A 117 17.06 33.07 10.86
C CYS A 117 18.00 32.84 12.05
N ILE A 118 18.13 31.60 12.55
CA ILE A 118 19.10 31.26 13.60
C ILE A 118 20.51 31.12 13.02
N THR A 119 20.63 30.58 11.80
CA THR A 119 21.93 30.34 11.15
C THR A 119 22.58 31.66 10.71
N ASP A 120 21.79 32.64 10.29
CA ASP A 120 22.27 33.97 9.88
C ASP A 120 22.75 34.86 11.05
N LYS A 121 22.47 34.49 12.31
CA LYS A 121 22.85 35.27 13.50
C LYS A 121 24.21 34.87 14.11
N HIS A 122 24.92 33.95 13.47
CA HIS A 122 26.23 33.45 13.92
C HIS A 122 27.39 33.77 12.96
N LEU A 123 27.21 34.74 12.05
CA LEU A 123 28.27 35.32 11.21
C LEU A 123 28.57 36.76 11.63
#